data_AF-A0A918M870-F1
#
_entry.id   AF-A0A918M870-F1
#
_cell.length_a   1.000
_cell.length_b   1.000
_cell.length_c   1.000
_cell.angle_alpha   90.00
_cell.angle_beta   90.00
_cell.angle_gamma   90.00
#
_symmetry.space_group_name_H-M   'P 1'
#
loop_
_entity.id
_entity.type
_entity.pdbx_description
1 polymer ?
#
loop_
_entity_poly.entity_id
_entity_poly.type
_entity_poly.pdbx_seq_one_letter_code
_entity_poly.pdbx_strand_id
1 'polypeptide(L)'
;MTAGHPHMTLPAARPAMHTSRHTVLYDPDGLIEAGLPLDREPYECLVKAVLAWTDQDTLTARDLEQIALQLTGHARALASDVRRRADQLPKDSGPRALADVVLREAEGRLSTAIEGTVRCVQNRARLVRALYERLDRLEAARPQAV
;
A
#
# COMPACT_ATOMS: atom_id res chain seq x y z
N MET A 1 -35.94 64.31 7.89
CA MET A 1 -36.47 62.92 7.87
C MET A 1 -36.11 62.29 6.54
N THR A 2 -35.05 61.46 6.47
CA THR A 2 -35.00 60.12 5.81
C THR A 2 -33.71 59.45 6.30
N ALA A 3 -33.73 58.12 6.41
CA ALA A 3 -32.92 57.36 7.37
C ALA A 3 -31.55 56.89 6.84
N GLY A 4 -30.59 56.80 7.77
CA GLY A 4 -29.32 56.10 7.56
C GLY A 4 -29.51 54.59 7.41
N HIS A 5 -28.81 54.00 6.44
CA HIS A 5 -28.72 52.55 6.26
C HIS A 5 -27.62 51.98 7.15
N PRO A 6 -27.89 50.99 8.02
CA PRO A 6 -26.84 50.25 8.69
C PRO A 6 -26.24 49.20 7.75
N HIS A 7 -24.90 49.21 7.64
CA HIS A 7 -24.13 48.18 6.96
C HIS A 7 -24.23 46.88 7.77
N MET A 8 -25.01 45.91 7.29
CA MET A 8 -25.16 44.61 7.95
C MET A 8 -24.04 43.68 7.49
N THR A 9 -23.01 43.52 8.32
CA THR A 9 -21.94 42.54 8.10
C THR A 9 -22.50 41.13 8.35
N LEU A 10 -22.65 40.33 7.29
CA LEU A 10 -22.99 38.91 7.40
C LEU A 10 -21.83 38.15 8.08
N PRO A 11 -22.08 37.34 9.12
CA PRO A 11 -21.03 36.50 9.69
C PRO A 11 -20.58 35.45 8.68
N ALA A 12 -19.27 35.28 8.54
CA ALA A 12 -18.68 34.24 7.70
C ALA A 12 -19.26 32.86 8.10
N ALA A 13 -19.89 32.19 7.15
CA ALA A 13 -20.38 30.83 7.33
C ALA A 13 -19.22 29.92 7.76
N ARG A 14 -19.36 29.25 8.91
CA ARG A 14 -18.42 28.21 9.33
C ARG A 14 -18.38 27.12 8.25
N PRO A 15 -17.20 26.65 7.82
CA PRO A 15 -17.13 25.57 6.85
C PRO A 15 -17.86 24.36 7.43
N ALA A 16 -18.83 23.84 6.66
CA ALA A 16 -19.56 22.64 7.02
C ALA A 16 -18.56 21.49 7.18
N MET A 17 -18.48 20.92 8.38
CA MET A 17 -17.72 19.70 8.62
C MET A 17 -18.34 18.58 7.79
N HIS A 18 -17.66 18.17 6.73
CA HIS A 18 -18.02 16.98 5.97
C HIS A 18 -17.77 15.77 6.86
N THR A 19 -18.79 15.27 7.54
CA THR A 19 -18.73 13.98 8.22
C THR A 19 -18.80 12.90 7.15
N SER A 20 -17.64 12.51 6.64
CA SER A 20 -17.56 11.39 5.71
C SER A 20 -17.97 10.10 6.44
N ARG A 21 -18.97 9.40 5.90
CA ARG A 21 -19.49 8.18 6.50
C ARG A 21 -18.60 7.00 6.07
N HIS A 22 -17.46 6.84 6.73
CA HIS A 22 -16.53 5.74 6.45
C HIS A 22 -16.85 4.53 7.32
N THR A 23 -17.18 3.40 6.67
CA THR A 23 -17.32 2.09 7.30
C THR A 23 -15.95 1.40 7.26
N VAL A 24 -15.38 1.11 8.44
CA VAL A 24 -14.18 0.26 8.54
C VAL A 24 -14.64 -1.19 8.46
N LEU A 25 -14.27 -1.87 7.38
CA LEU A 25 -14.56 -3.29 7.20
C LEU A 25 -13.41 -4.11 7.80
N TYR A 26 -13.70 -4.86 8.86
CA TYR A 26 -12.72 -5.72 9.50
C TYR A 26 -12.57 -7.01 8.69
N ASP A 27 -11.45 -7.13 7.98
CA ASP A 27 -11.10 -8.29 7.14
C ASP A 27 -9.80 -8.94 7.64
N PRO A 28 -9.84 -9.69 8.76
CA PRO A 28 -8.65 -10.28 9.36
C PRO A 28 -8.01 -11.36 8.48
N ASP A 29 -8.82 -12.01 7.65
CA ASP A 29 -8.40 -13.09 6.75
C ASP A 29 -8.02 -12.56 5.34
N GLY A 30 -8.20 -11.26 5.09
CA GLY A 30 -7.86 -10.61 3.82
C GLY A 30 -8.70 -11.09 2.62
N LEU A 31 -9.89 -11.64 2.87
CA LEU A 31 -10.72 -12.27 1.84
C LEU A 31 -11.37 -11.26 0.90
N ILE A 32 -11.65 -10.04 1.37
CA ILE A 32 -12.25 -8.97 0.57
C ILE A 32 -11.19 -8.37 -0.36
N GLU A 33 -10.00 -8.08 0.15
CA GLU A 33 -8.89 -7.58 -0.68
C GLU A 33 -8.42 -8.64 -1.69
N ALA A 34 -8.45 -9.93 -1.34
CA ALA A 34 -8.08 -11.03 -2.24
C ALA A 34 -8.96 -11.16 -3.50
N GLY A 35 -10.17 -10.59 -3.48
CA GLY A 35 -11.11 -10.58 -4.60
C GLY A 35 -10.95 -9.40 -5.55
N LEU A 36 -10.19 -8.36 -5.16
CA LEU A 36 -9.96 -7.19 -5.99
C LEU A 36 -8.64 -7.34 -6.76
N PRO A 37 -8.58 -6.96 -8.05
CA PRO A 37 -7.32 -6.93 -8.76
C PRO A 37 -6.38 -5.93 -8.09
N LEU A 38 -5.13 -6.33 -7.86
CA LEU A 38 -4.10 -5.40 -7.42
C LEU A 38 -3.90 -4.34 -8.52
N ASP A 39 -4.06 -3.07 -8.17
CA ASP A 39 -3.79 -1.93 -9.06
C ASP A 39 -2.28 -1.81 -9.31
N ARG A 40 -1.75 -2.70 -10.14
CA ARG A 40 -0.31 -2.95 -10.24
C ARG A 40 0.48 -1.75 -10.75
N GLU A 41 0.00 -1.15 -11.84
CA GLU A 41 0.71 -0.11 -12.60
C GLU A 41 1.02 1.14 -11.76
N PRO A 42 0.08 1.73 -10.99
CA PRO A 42 0.38 2.86 -10.11
C PRO A 42 1.49 2.56 -9.10
N TYR A 43 1.46 1.39 -8.48
CA TYR A 43 2.46 1.00 -7.48
C TYR A 43 3.82 0.67 -8.11
N GLU A 44 3.87 0.09 -9.31
CA GLU A 44 5.13 -0.08 -10.04
C GLU A 44 5.78 1.26 -10.41
N CYS A 45 4.97 2.23 -10.86
CA CYS A 45 5.42 3.60 -11.11
C CYS A 45 5.98 4.26 -9.84
N LEU A 46 5.25 4.18 -8.73
CA LEU A 46 5.68 4.72 -7.44
C LEU A 46 6.97 4.05 -6.95
N VAL A 47 7.04 2.72 -6.98
CA VAL A 47 8.25 1.96 -6.60
C VAL A 47 9.45 2.39 -7.44
N LYS A 48 9.28 2.51 -8.76
CA LYS A 48 10.35 2.96 -9.66
C LYS A 48 10.81 4.36 -9.31
N ALA A 49 9.89 5.28 -9.04
CA ALA A 49 10.22 6.65 -8.64
C ALA A 49 11.00 6.68 -7.30
N VAL A 50 10.48 6.01 -6.26
CA VAL A 50 11.10 5.93 -4.93
C VAL A 50 12.52 5.35 -4.99
N LEU A 51 12.71 4.29 -5.77
CA LEU A 51 14.02 3.64 -5.90
C LEU A 51 15.03 4.48 -6.69
N ALA A 52 14.57 5.47 -7.47
CA ALA A 52 15.42 6.40 -8.20
C ALA A 52 15.82 7.63 -7.36
N TRP A 53 15.30 7.80 -6.14
CA TRP A 53 15.68 8.91 -5.27
C TRP A 53 17.14 8.77 -4.82
N THR A 54 17.97 9.77 -5.15
CA THR A 54 19.38 9.84 -4.77
C THR A 54 19.66 10.93 -3.74
N ASP A 55 18.95 12.05 -3.80
CA ASP A 55 18.91 13.12 -2.81
C ASP A 55 17.57 13.84 -2.92
N GLN A 56 16.89 14.11 -1.80
CA GLN A 56 15.62 14.84 -1.80
C GLN A 56 15.50 15.77 -0.60
N ASP A 57 15.65 17.06 -0.87
CA ASP A 57 15.40 18.18 0.05
C ASP A 57 13.92 18.66 0.02
N THR A 58 13.03 17.99 -0.72
CA THR A 58 11.68 18.52 -1.00
C THR A 58 10.53 17.83 -0.27
N LEU A 59 10.67 16.55 0.11
CA LEU A 59 9.60 15.83 0.82
C LEU A 59 9.74 15.99 2.33
N THR A 60 8.64 16.30 3.00
CA THR A 60 8.63 16.36 4.46
C THR A 60 8.66 14.95 5.05
N ALA A 61 9.08 14.82 6.32
CA ALA A 61 9.00 13.55 7.03
C ALA A 61 7.58 12.95 7.03
N ARG A 62 6.54 13.80 7.05
CA ARG A 62 5.15 13.38 7.00
C ARG A 62 4.77 12.80 5.64
N ASP A 63 5.25 13.39 4.55
CA ASP A 63 5.02 12.85 3.20
C ASP A 63 5.71 11.49 3.03
N LEU A 64 6.95 11.36 3.52
CA LEU A 64 7.67 10.09 3.53
C LEU A 64 6.94 9.03 4.35
N GLU A 65 6.40 9.39 5.52
CA GLU A 65 5.60 8.48 6.34
C GLU A 65 4.32 8.03 5.62
N GLN A 66 3.61 8.94 4.95
CA GLN A 66 2.41 8.59 4.18
C GLN A 66 2.74 7.64 3.02
N ILE A 67 3.81 7.90 2.28
CA ILE A 67 4.25 7.01 1.19
C ILE A 67 4.65 5.64 1.76
N ALA A 68 5.37 5.60 2.88
CA ALA A 68 5.71 4.34 3.54
C ALA A 68 4.47 3.56 4.01
N LEU A 69 3.45 4.24 4.53
CA LEU A 69 2.15 3.64 4.89
C LEU A 69 1.45 3.04 3.67
N GLN A 70 1.38 3.77 2.56
CA GLN A 70 0.78 3.27 1.31
C GLN A 70 1.51 2.02 0.78
N LEU A 71 2.84 2.07 0.70
CA LEU A 71 3.63 0.91 0.26
C LEU A 71 3.51 -0.27 1.23
N THR A 72 3.34 -0.02 2.53
CA THR A 72 3.13 -1.07 3.54
C THR A 72 1.77 -1.75 3.35
N GLY A 73 0.70 -0.97 3.14
CA GLY A 73 -0.63 -1.52 2.85
C GLY A 73 -0.60 -2.41 1.60
N HIS A 74 -0.01 -1.90 0.52
CA HIS A 74 0.10 -2.64 -0.73
C HIS A 74 0.96 -3.90 -0.62
N ALA A 75 2.08 -3.84 0.13
CA ALA A 75 2.90 -5.02 0.38
C ALA A 75 2.15 -6.11 1.16
N ARG A 76 1.23 -5.76 2.06
CA ARG A 76 0.39 -6.73 2.77
C ARG A 76 -0.58 -7.42 1.81
N ALA A 77 -1.26 -6.66 0.95
CA ALA A 77 -2.13 -7.23 -0.07
C ALA A 77 -1.36 -8.18 -1.01
N LEU A 78 -0.16 -7.77 -1.46
CA LEU A 78 0.73 -8.62 -2.24
C LEU A 78 1.16 -9.90 -1.52
N ALA A 79 1.48 -9.82 -0.22
CA ALA A 79 1.84 -10.98 0.58
C ALA A 79 0.67 -11.98 0.69
N SER A 80 -0.56 -11.49 0.87
CA SER A 80 -1.77 -12.32 0.85
C SER A 80 -1.98 -13.00 -0.51
N ASP A 81 -1.71 -12.31 -1.61
CA ASP A 81 -1.77 -12.86 -2.97
C ASP A 81 -0.72 -13.94 -3.21
N VAL A 82 0.54 -13.69 -2.82
CA VAL A 82 1.62 -14.67 -2.90
C VAL A 82 1.30 -15.91 -2.05
N ARG A 83 0.78 -15.74 -0.83
CA ARG A 83 0.31 -16.84 0.03
C ARG A 83 -0.75 -17.67 -0.69
N ARG A 84 -1.80 -17.02 -1.20
CA ARG A 84 -2.91 -17.69 -1.91
C ARG A 84 -2.43 -18.50 -3.11
N ARG A 85 -1.50 -17.96 -3.92
CA ARG A 85 -0.95 -18.69 -5.07
C ARG A 85 -0.01 -19.81 -4.66
N ALA A 86 0.80 -19.62 -3.61
CA ALA A 86 1.67 -20.66 -3.08
C ALA A 86 0.86 -21.84 -2.51
N ASP A 87 -0.28 -21.57 -1.86
CA ASP A 87 -1.13 -22.61 -1.27
C ASP A 87 -1.83 -23.50 -2.32
N GLN A 88 -1.94 -23.03 -3.57
CA GLN A 88 -2.42 -23.82 -4.71
C GLN A 88 -1.39 -24.84 -5.23
N LEU A 89 -0.12 -24.74 -4.78
CA LEU A 89 0.95 -25.64 -5.22
C LEU A 89 1.12 -26.84 -4.26
N PRO A 90 1.67 -27.97 -4.75
CA PRO A 90 2.03 -29.10 -3.89
C PRO A 90 2.93 -28.67 -2.73
N LYS A 91 2.72 -29.27 -1.56
CA LYS A 91 3.45 -28.93 -0.32
C LYS A 91 4.97 -29.03 -0.47
N ASP A 92 5.44 -30.01 -1.24
CA ASP A 92 6.86 -30.28 -1.45
C ASP A 92 7.44 -29.56 -2.67
N SER A 93 6.70 -28.61 -3.26
CA SER A 93 7.18 -27.86 -4.43
C SER A 93 8.18 -26.77 -4.04
N GLY A 94 9.31 -26.72 -4.76
CA GLY A 94 10.32 -25.68 -4.58
C GLY A 94 9.78 -24.24 -4.65
N PRO A 95 8.89 -23.90 -5.61
CA PRO A 95 8.28 -22.56 -5.67
C PRO A 95 7.47 -22.19 -4.42
N ARG A 96 6.73 -23.14 -3.83
CA ARG A 96 6.00 -22.92 -2.57
C ARG A 96 6.97 -22.67 -1.41
N ALA A 97 8.00 -23.49 -1.26
CA ALA A 97 9.00 -23.31 -0.22
C ALA A 97 9.70 -21.94 -0.31
N LEU A 98 10.02 -21.49 -1.53
CA LEU A 98 10.59 -20.15 -1.74
C LEU A 98 9.60 -19.02 -1.43
N ALA A 99 8.31 -19.20 -1.74
CA ALA A 99 7.28 -18.24 -1.36
C ALA A 99 7.16 -18.12 0.17
N ASP A 100 7.21 -19.23 0.90
CA ASP A 100 7.16 -19.24 2.37
C ASP A 100 8.31 -18.45 3.00
N VAL A 101 9.54 -18.60 2.47
CA VAL A 101 10.71 -17.84 2.94
C VAL A 101 10.50 -16.35 2.71
N VAL A 102 10.09 -15.96 1.50
CA VAL A 102 9.83 -14.54 1.16
C VAL A 102 8.73 -13.96 2.03
N LEU A 103 7.67 -14.72 2.32
CA LEU A 103 6.56 -14.27 3.15
C LEU A 103 6.98 -14.04 4.61
N ARG A 104 7.81 -14.93 5.19
CA ARG A 104 8.36 -14.71 6.54
C ARG A 104 9.26 -13.47 6.60
N GLU A 105 10.08 -13.28 5.57
CA GLU A 105 10.91 -12.07 5.49
C GLU A 105 10.07 -10.80 5.32
N ALA A 106 9.02 -10.86 4.50
CA ALA A 106 8.08 -9.77 4.32
C ALA A 106 7.39 -9.42 5.64
N GLU A 107 6.90 -10.41 6.39
CA GLU A 107 6.30 -10.22 7.71
C GLU A 107 7.26 -9.53 8.69
N GLY A 108 8.49 -10.03 8.80
CA GLY A 108 9.50 -9.42 9.67
C GLY A 108 9.80 -7.96 9.30
N ARG A 109 9.86 -7.65 8.00
CA ARG A 109 10.05 -6.28 7.50
C ARG A 109 8.80 -5.42 7.76
N LEU A 110 7.60 -5.92 7.56
CA LEU A 110 6.34 -5.17 7.70
C LEU A 110 5.95 -4.91 9.17
N SER A 111 6.49 -5.70 10.10
CA SER A 111 6.33 -5.48 11.54
C SER A 111 7.22 -4.38 12.10
N THR A 112 8.21 -3.90 11.33
CA THR A 112 9.03 -2.77 11.78
C THR A 112 8.21 -1.48 11.76
N ALA A 113 8.41 -0.63 12.77
CA ALA A 113 7.81 0.69 12.82
C ALA A 113 8.11 1.49 11.54
N ILE A 114 7.15 2.30 11.12
CA ILE A 114 7.32 3.20 9.98
C ILE A 114 8.03 4.47 10.46
N GLU A 115 9.02 4.90 9.68
CA GLU A 115 9.77 6.13 9.91
C GLU A 115 9.59 7.05 8.70
N GLY A 116 9.48 8.37 8.95
CA GLY A 116 9.44 9.39 7.89
C GLY A 116 10.80 9.63 7.23
N THR A 117 11.48 8.57 6.80
CA THR A 117 12.82 8.62 6.19
C THR A 117 12.81 7.99 4.80
N VAL A 118 13.61 8.54 3.87
CA VAL A 118 13.79 8.00 2.52
C VAL A 118 14.20 6.53 2.56
N ARG A 119 15.10 6.17 3.48
CA ARG A 119 15.54 4.79 3.68
C ARG A 119 14.37 3.85 4.02
N CYS A 120 13.45 4.28 4.89
CA CYS A 120 12.26 3.49 5.22
C CYS A 120 11.38 3.27 3.98
N VAL A 121 11.10 4.34 3.23
CA VAL A 121 10.30 4.29 2.01
C VAL A 121 10.94 3.39 0.95
N GLN A 122 12.25 3.52 0.73
CA GLN A 122 13.00 2.68 -0.21
C GLN A 122 13.01 1.20 0.21
N ASN A 123 13.14 0.91 1.51
CA ASN A 123 13.05 -0.47 2.01
C ASN A 123 11.66 -1.07 1.74
N ARG A 124 10.58 -0.29 1.91
CA ARG A 124 9.21 -0.71 1.54
C ARG A 124 9.07 -0.91 0.04
N ALA A 125 9.59 -0.02 -0.79
CA ALA A 125 9.56 -0.16 -2.25
C ALA A 125 10.33 -1.41 -2.73
N ARG A 126 11.50 -1.71 -2.16
CA ARG A 126 12.25 -2.95 -2.44
C ARG A 126 11.45 -4.19 -2.08
N LEU A 127 10.72 -4.16 -0.96
CA LEU A 127 9.86 -5.26 -0.56
C LEU A 127 8.70 -5.46 -1.55
N VAL A 128 7.99 -4.39 -1.94
CA VAL A 128 6.92 -4.46 -2.94
C VAL A 128 7.43 -5.07 -4.25
N ARG A 129 8.59 -4.61 -4.74
CA ARG A 129 9.22 -5.16 -5.94
C ARG A 129 9.51 -6.67 -5.80
N ALA A 130 10.11 -7.08 -4.69
CA ALA A 130 10.42 -8.50 -4.46
C ALA A 130 9.17 -9.38 -4.39
N LEU A 131 8.06 -8.86 -3.84
CA LEU A 131 6.78 -9.56 -3.80
C LEU A 131 6.14 -9.68 -5.20
N TYR A 132 6.17 -8.63 -6.02
CA TYR A 132 5.73 -8.74 -7.41
C TYR A 132 6.55 -9.76 -8.20
N GLU A 133 7.88 -9.70 -8.11
CA GLU A 133 8.76 -10.68 -8.77
C GLU A 133 8.47 -12.11 -8.30
N ARG A 134 8.07 -12.29 -7.04
CA ARG A 134 7.65 -13.61 -6.51
C ARG A 134 6.30 -14.03 -7.07
N LEU A 135 5.33 -13.12 -7.12
CA LEU A 135 4.00 -13.37 -7.67
C LEU A 135 4.12 -13.79 -9.14
N ASP A 136 4.85 -13.05 -9.96
CA ASP A 136 5.08 -13.35 -11.38
C ASP A 136 5.66 -14.76 -11.59
N ARG A 137 6.63 -15.16 -10.75
CA ARG A 137 7.22 -16.51 -10.81
C ARG A 137 6.23 -17.60 -10.41
N LEU A 138 5.37 -17.36 -9.43
CA LEU A 138 4.32 -18.30 -9.04
C LEU A 138 3.27 -18.45 -10.15
N GLU A 139 2.93 -17.35 -10.83
CA GLU A 139 2.01 -17.38 -11.97
C GLU A 139 2.60 -18.15 -13.15
N ALA A 140 3.89 -17.94 -13.45
CA ALA A 140 4.60 -18.69 -14.49
C ALA A 140 4.76 -20.19 -14.17
N ALA A 141 4.84 -20.55 -12.90
CA ALA A 141 4.98 -21.94 -12.45
C ALA A 141 3.64 -22.70 -12.37
N ARG A 142 2.50 -22.01 -12.50
CA ARG A 142 1.18 -22.66 -12.45
C ARG A 142 1.00 -23.49 -13.73
N PRO A 143 0.64 -24.79 -13.64
CA PRO A 143 0.28 -25.56 -14.82
C PRO A 143 -0.84 -24.84 -15.57
N GLN A 144 -0.70 -24.63 -16.87
CA GLN A 144 -1.81 -24.19 -17.70
C GLN A 144 -2.87 -25.28 -17.64
N ALA A 145 -4.10 -24.93 -17.23
CA ALA A 145 -5.22 -25.84 -17.37
C ALA A 145 -5.41 -26.08 -18.88
N VAL A 146 -5.20 -27.33 -19.31
CA VAL A 146 -5.54 -27.83 -20.66
C VAL A 146 -6.99 -28.29 -20.64
#